data_AF-A0A176T635-F1
#
_entry.id   AF-A0A176T635-F1
#
_cell.length_a   1.000
_cell.length_b   1.000
_cell.length_c   1.000
_cell.angle_alpha   90.00
_cell.angle_beta   90.00
_cell.angle_gamma   90.00
#
_symmetry.space_group_name_H-M   'P 1'
#
loop_
_entity.id
_entity.type
_entity.pdbx_description
1 polymer ?
#
loop_
_entity_poly.entity_id
_entity_poly.type
_entity_poly.pdbx_seq_one_letter_code
_entity_poly.pdbx_strand_id
1 'polypeptide(L)'
;MKLRVVLFCVSLLILSSCGSSKKASRTKKDAGVVLNEPKPVKIPTSSEVERTKDLITKNSNLNKQTLDYIRKYAAVSVKEMHLHRIPASITLAQGILESGRGRSELALKSNNHFGVKCHSEWQGQRVYHDDDHKGECFRKYQYVESSYGDHSAFLTQRRRYAFLFNYRSDDYKGWARGLRKAGYATDKKYPNKLIKIIEDYRLHEFDKIKSNGFNVDHKNTKVVIEDKGLQKTISKYYEVKKGDTLYSISRKFNTSVEVLKEINGLTDNTISIGQHLLTR
;
A
#
# COMPACT_ATOMS: atom_id res chain seq x y z
N MET A 1 80.50 -45.99 -36.17
CA MET A 1 80.54 -44.98 -37.26
C MET A 1 79.76 -43.75 -36.83
N LYS A 2 80.43 -42.58 -36.89
CA LYS A 2 79.92 -41.20 -37.03
C LYS A 2 78.88 -40.71 -35.97
N LEU A 3 79.19 -39.84 -35.00
CA LEU A 3 79.72 -38.46 -35.03
C LEU A 3 78.62 -37.39 -35.15
N ARG A 4 78.53 -36.53 -34.09
CA ARG A 4 78.44 -35.05 -34.09
C ARG A 4 77.14 -34.29 -33.71
N VAL A 5 77.40 -33.23 -32.91
CA VAL A 5 76.71 -31.93 -32.68
C VAL A 5 75.61 -31.94 -31.59
N VAL A 6 75.74 -31.34 -30.39
CA VAL A 6 76.18 -30.00 -29.90
C VAL A 6 75.13 -28.88 -30.03
N LEU A 7 74.53 -28.55 -28.88
CA LEU A 7 74.06 -27.24 -28.39
C LEU A 7 72.80 -26.53 -28.95
N PHE A 8 72.17 -25.82 -27.99
CA PHE A 8 71.34 -24.62 -28.06
C PHE A 8 69.87 -24.76 -28.51
N CYS A 9 68.94 -24.61 -27.56
CA CYS A 9 68.19 -23.36 -27.40
C CYS A 9 67.17 -23.45 -26.26
N VAL A 10 67.49 -22.78 -25.15
CA VAL A 10 66.52 -22.24 -24.22
C VAL A 10 65.83 -21.06 -24.93
N SER A 11 64.56 -21.19 -25.27
CA SER A 11 63.65 -20.03 -25.41
C SER A 11 62.18 -20.45 -25.59
N LEU A 12 61.36 -19.92 -24.67
CA LEU A 12 59.99 -19.44 -24.83
C LEU A 12 58.95 -20.29 -25.58
N LEU A 13 57.82 -20.58 -24.91
CA LEU A 13 56.57 -19.83 -25.12
C LEU A 13 55.46 -20.38 -24.21
N ILE A 14 55.18 -19.62 -23.15
CA ILE A 14 53.84 -19.19 -22.72
C ILE A 14 52.72 -20.22 -23.00
N LEU A 15 52.47 -21.11 -22.04
CA LEU A 15 51.15 -21.71 -21.93
C LEU A 15 50.18 -20.60 -21.52
N SER A 16 49.55 -20.01 -22.53
CA SER A 16 48.40 -19.14 -22.40
C SER A 16 47.34 -19.87 -21.59
N SER A 17 47.31 -19.60 -20.29
CA SER A 17 46.15 -19.87 -19.46
C SER A 17 44.98 -19.12 -20.11
N CYS A 18 44.17 -19.84 -20.88
CA CYS A 18 42.81 -19.43 -21.18
C CYS A 18 42.03 -19.51 -19.86
N GLY A 19 42.33 -18.59 -18.95
CA GLY A 19 41.45 -18.24 -17.86
C GLY A 19 40.18 -17.71 -18.50
N SER A 20 39.20 -18.60 -18.67
CA SER A 20 37.83 -18.19 -18.94
C SER A 20 37.40 -17.36 -17.74
N SER A 21 37.56 -16.04 -17.85
CA SER A 21 36.90 -15.14 -16.93
C SER A 21 35.42 -15.43 -17.10
N LYS A 22 34.83 -16.16 -16.14
CA LYS A 22 33.39 -16.15 -15.98
C LYS A 22 33.07 -14.70 -15.67
N LYS A 23 32.77 -13.92 -16.71
CA LYS A 23 32.06 -12.65 -16.54
C LYS A 23 30.76 -13.07 -15.87
N ALA A 24 30.68 -12.87 -14.56
CA ALA A 24 29.43 -12.94 -13.85
C ALA A 24 28.52 -11.93 -14.55
N SER A 25 27.65 -12.42 -15.44
CA SER A 25 26.59 -11.61 -16.00
C SER A 25 25.74 -11.21 -14.80
N ARG A 26 25.94 -9.98 -14.31
CA ARG A 26 24.94 -9.35 -13.46
C ARG A 26 23.74 -9.18 -14.36
N THR A 27 22.84 -10.16 -14.38
CA THR A 27 21.52 -10.00 -14.99
C THR A 27 20.96 -8.73 -14.38
N LYS A 28 20.83 -7.67 -15.20
CA LYS A 28 20.32 -6.38 -14.75
C LYS A 28 18.92 -6.67 -14.23
N LYS A 29 18.73 -6.59 -12.90
CA LYS A 29 17.44 -6.93 -12.30
C LYS A 29 16.36 -6.10 -13.00
N ASP A 30 15.35 -6.76 -13.54
CA ASP A 30 14.25 -6.12 -14.27
C ASP A 30 13.58 -5.07 -13.37
N ALA A 31 13.57 -3.81 -13.83
CA ALA A 31 13.03 -2.69 -13.08
C ALA A 31 11.50 -2.62 -13.14
N GLY A 32 10.85 -3.49 -13.93
CA GLY A 32 9.41 -3.48 -14.18
C GLY A 32 8.99 -2.34 -15.11
N VAL A 33 7.70 -2.32 -15.47
CA VAL A 33 7.14 -1.32 -16.39
C VAL A 33 6.73 -0.06 -15.63
N VAL A 34 6.98 1.11 -16.20
CA VAL A 34 6.42 2.38 -15.69
C VAL A 34 4.93 2.38 -15.98
N LEU A 35 4.10 2.10 -14.96
CA LEU A 35 2.66 2.29 -15.07
C LEU A 35 2.36 3.79 -14.96
N ASN A 36 1.50 4.31 -15.84
CA ASN A 36 1.07 5.71 -15.76
C ASN A 36 0.06 5.86 -14.61
N GLU A 37 0.56 6.19 -13.43
CA GLU A 37 -0.28 6.40 -12.24
C GLU A 37 -1.05 7.73 -12.35
N PRO A 38 -2.36 7.75 -12.03
CA PRO A 38 -3.13 8.99 -12.06
C PRO A 38 -2.52 9.97 -11.05
N LYS A 39 -2.33 11.23 -11.48
CA LYS A 39 -1.85 12.29 -10.58
C LYS A 39 -2.78 12.40 -9.36
N PRO A 40 -2.24 12.42 -8.13
CA PRO A 40 -3.06 12.56 -6.94
C PRO A 40 -3.89 13.85 -7.00
N VAL A 41 -5.19 13.72 -6.79
CA VAL A 41 -6.10 14.87 -6.68
C VAL A 41 -5.71 15.65 -5.43
N LYS A 42 -5.55 16.97 -5.55
CA LYS A 42 -5.32 17.85 -4.39
C LYS A 42 -6.60 17.87 -3.55
N ILE A 43 -6.56 17.22 -2.39
CA ILE A 43 -7.72 17.15 -1.48
C ILE A 43 -7.82 18.48 -0.71
N PRO A 44 -8.99 19.15 -0.69
CA PRO A 44 -9.19 20.36 0.11
C PRO A 44 -8.94 20.03 1.58
N THR A 45 -7.89 20.62 2.11
CA THR A 45 -7.19 20.15 3.32
C THR A 45 -7.58 20.95 4.56
N SER A 46 -8.61 21.81 4.50
CA SER A 46 -8.83 22.85 5.51
C SER A 46 -9.06 22.29 6.90
N SER A 47 -9.91 21.26 7.05
CA SER A 47 -10.16 20.62 8.34
C SER A 47 -8.97 19.82 8.89
N GLU A 48 -8.26 19.08 8.03
CA GLU A 48 -7.15 18.22 8.40
C GLU A 48 -5.90 19.05 8.74
N VAL A 49 -5.67 20.14 7.99
CA VAL A 49 -4.59 21.10 8.24
C VAL A 49 -4.85 21.85 9.55
N GLU A 50 -6.09 22.29 9.81
CA GLU A 50 -6.44 22.93 11.07
C GLU A 50 -6.28 21.98 12.25
N ARG A 51 -6.76 20.73 12.15
CA ARG A 51 -6.55 19.70 13.19
C ARG A 51 -5.08 19.42 13.44
N THR A 52 -4.27 19.38 12.38
CA THR A 52 -2.82 19.15 12.52
C THR A 52 -2.13 20.36 13.17
N LYS A 53 -2.56 21.59 12.86
CA LYS A 53 -2.09 22.81 13.53
C LYS A 53 -2.43 22.79 15.02
N ASP A 54 -3.64 22.37 15.38
CA ASP A 54 -4.07 22.22 16.78
C ASP A 54 -3.25 21.18 17.57
N LEU A 55 -2.81 20.11 16.92
CA LEU A 55 -1.93 19.12 17.55
C LEU A 55 -0.54 19.71 17.83
N ILE A 56 -0.01 20.49 16.89
CA ILE A 56 1.30 21.16 17.01
C ILE A 56 1.27 22.20 18.13
N THR A 57 0.19 22.98 18.25
CA THR A 57 0.10 24.07 19.25
C THR A 57 -0.10 23.55 20.67
N LYS A 58 -0.76 22.39 20.85
CA LYS A 58 -1.05 21.83 22.18
C LYS A 58 0.09 21.01 22.79
N ASN A 59 1.05 20.53 21.98
CA ASN A 59 2.16 19.74 22.50
C ASN A 59 3.46 19.95 21.71
N SER A 60 4.28 20.90 22.17
CA SER A 60 5.57 21.26 21.55
C SER A 60 6.64 20.16 21.61
N ASN A 61 6.45 19.11 22.43
CA ASN A 61 7.40 18.01 22.59
C ASN A 61 7.23 16.91 21.54
N LEU A 62 6.22 16.98 20.68
CA LEU A 62 6.01 15.99 19.62
C LEU A 62 7.09 16.07 18.54
N ASN A 63 7.48 14.91 17.99
CA ASN A 63 8.48 14.86 16.94
C ASN A 63 7.99 15.61 15.67
N LYS A 64 8.73 16.64 15.26
CA LYS A 64 8.42 17.51 14.12
C LYS A 64 8.27 16.75 12.80
N GLN A 65 9.11 15.75 12.56
CA GLN A 65 9.08 14.96 11.31
C GLN A 65 7.80 14.12 11.23
N THR A 66 7.34 13.56 12.35
CA THR A 66 6.05 12.86 12.39
C THR A 66 4.89 13.83 12.13
N LEU A 67 4.93 15.04 12.69
CA LEU A 67 3.91 16.07 12.42
C LEU A 67 3.88 16.48 10.95
N ASP A 68 5.04 16.62 10.32
CA ASP A 68 5.15 16.90 8.88
C ASP A 68 4.56 15.77 8.03
N TYR A 69 4.83 14.52 8.42
CA TYR A 69 4.24 13.35 7.77
C TYR A 69 2.71 13.35 7.88
N ILE A 70 2.19 13.58 9.10
CA ILE A 70 0.75 13.68 9.37
C ILE A 70 0.13 14.78 8.51
N ARG A 71 0.71 15.98 8.53
CA ARG A 71 0.25 17.13 7.73
C ARG A 71 0.15 16.80 6.24
N LYS A 72 1.11 16.04 5.72
CA LYS A 72 1.17 15.69 4.30
C LYS A 72 0.15 14.61 3.92
N TYR A 73 -0.08 13.62 4.78
CA TYR A 73 -0.80 12.40 4.40
C TYR A 73 -2.09 12.11 5.18
N ALA A 74 -2.50 12.97 6.13
CA ALA A 74 -3.78 12.82 6.82
C ALA A 74 -4.95 12.83 5.83
N ALA A 75 -4.97 13.76 4.88
CA ALA A 75 -6.07 13.89 3.90
C ALA A 75 -6.21 12.64 3.02
N VAL A 76 -5.11 12.06 2.53
CA VAL A 76 -5.18 10.79 1.78
C VAL A 76 -5.62 9.64 2.69
N SER A 77 -5.18 9.59 3.94
CA SER A 77 -5.63 8.54 4.88
C SER A 77 -7.13 8.61 5.17
N VAL A 78 -7.70 9.82 5.27
CA VAL A 78 -9.14 10.04 5.43
C VAL A 78 -9.91 9.65 4.17
N LYS A 79 -9.38 10.00 2.98
CA LYS A 79 -9.95 9.55 1.70
C LYS A 79 -9.99 8.02 1.65
N GLU A 80 -8.86 7.36 1.90
CA GLU A 80 -8.75 5.89 1.92
C GLU A 80 -9.68 5.26 2.97
N MET A 81 -9.87 5.92 4.12
CA MET A 81 -10.84 5.48 5.13
C MET A 81 -12.27 5.49 4.60
N HIS A 82 -12.67 6.53 3.86
CA HIS A 82 -14.02 6.58 3.31
C HIS A 82 -14.21 5.57 2.17
N LEU A 83 -13.20 5.38 1.32
CA LEU A 83 -13.24 4.44 0.21
C LEU A 83 -13.21 2.97 0.68
N HIS A 84 -12.31 2.65 1.61
CA HIS A 84 -11.99 1.27 1.97
C HIS A 84 -12.39 0.89 3.39
N ARG A 85 -12.91 1.83 4.19
CA ARG A 85 -13.38 1.60 5.57
C ARG A 85 -12.30 1.12 6.54
N ILE A 86 -11.04 1.41 6.24
CA ILE A 86 -9.90 1.25 7.15
C ILE A 86 -9.79 2.54 7.96
N PRO A 87 -9.72 2.52 9.30
CA PRO A 87 -9.58 3.75 10.08
C PRO A 87 -8.40 4.59 9.58
N ALA A 88 -8.62 5.89 9.35
CA ALA A 88 -7.57 6.80 8.89
C ALA A 88 -6.37 6.80 9.85
N SER A 89 -6.64 6.66 11.15
CA SER A 89 -5.65 6.52 12.21
C SER A 89 -4.74 5.30 12.03
N ILE A 90 -5.29 4.18 11.56
CA ILE A 90 -4.54 2.95 11.27
C ILE A 90 -3.65 3.15 10.06
N THR A 91 -4.22 3.59 8.94
CA THR A 91 -3.46 3.84 7.70
C THR A 91 -2.30 4.81 7.95
N LEU A 92 -2.57 5.90 8.68
CA LEU A 92 -1.56 6.92 8.96
C LEU A 92 -0.49 6.42 9.94
N ALA A 93 -0.87 5.70 10.99
CA ALA A 93 0.08 5.13 11.94
C ALA A 93 0.99 4.06 11.31
N GLN A 94 0.43 3.20 10.45
CA GLN A 94 1.22 2.25 9.66
C GLN A 94 2.18 3.01 8.76
N GLY A 95 1.69 3.99 7.98
CA GLY A 95 2.55 4.81 7.14
C GLY A 95 3.71 5.46 7.90
N ILE A 96 3.45 6.04 9.08
CA ILE A 96 4.48 6.62 9.97
C ILE A 96 5.53 5.57 10.39
N LEU A 97 5.07 4.39 10.81
CA LEU A 97 5.92 3.33 11.34
C LEU A 97 6.76 2.67 10.22
N GLU A 98 6.10 2.16 9.18
CA GLU A 98 6.71 1.36 8.11
C GLU A 98 7.67 2.19 7.26
N SER A 99 7.29 3.41 6.90
CA SER A 99 8.14 4.27 6.04
C SER A 99 9.23 5.00 6.82
N GLY A 100 9.27 4.85 8.14
CA GLY A 100 10.11 5.66 9.01
C GLY A 100 9.80 7.16 8.88
N ARG A 101 8.51 7.52 8.81
CA ARG A 101 7.99 8.88 8.52
C ARG A 101 8.43 9.39 7.14
N GLY A 102 8.46 8.52 6.14
CA GLY A 102 8.82 8.82 4.75
C GLY A 102 10.32 8.95 4.51
N ARG A 103 11.15 8.50 5.46
CA ARG A 103 12.61 8.71 5.46
C ARG A 103 13.41 7.42 5.38
N SER A 104 12.74 6.25 5.43
CA SER A 104 13.41 4.98 5.16
C SER A 104 13.96 4.96 3.74
N GLU A 105 15.01 4.18 3.52
CA GLU A 105 15.62 4.03 2.20
C GLU A 105 14.60 3.52 1.16
N LEU A 106 13.76 2.55 1.55
CA LEU A 106 12.70 2.03 0.69
C LEU A 106 11.72 3.13 0.29
N ALA A 107 11.21 3.91 1.25
CA ALA A 107 10.27 4.99 0.96
C ALA A 107 10.87 6.05 0.03
N LEU A 108 12.11 6.48 0.29
CA LEU A 108 12.80 7.50 -0.53
C LEU A 108 13.09 7.03 -1.96
N LYS A 109 13.40 5.75 -2.16
CA LYS A 109 13.74 5.20 -3.49
C LYS A 109 12.54 4.81 -4.33
N SER A 110 11.39 4.56 -3.70
CA SER A 110 10.28 3.89 -4.36
C SER A 110 8.90 4.45 -4.08
N ASN A 111 8.78 5.48 -3.23
CA ASN A 111 7.51 5.97 -2.71
C ASN A 111 6.65 4.88 -2.03
N ASN A 112 7.22 3.73 -1.70
CA ASN A 112 6.53 2.63 -1.03
C ASN A 112 6.56 2.86 0.48
N HIS A 113 5.49 3.43 1.00
CA HIS A 113 5.41 3.80 2.42
C HIS A 113 4.95 2.66 3.35
N PHE A 114 4.53 1.52 2.79
CA PHE A 114 3.93 0.40 3.54
C PHE A 114 4.69 -0.92 3.37
N GLY A 115 5.84 -0.91 2.69
CA GLY A 115 6.64 -2.11 2.47
C GLY A 115 5.94 -3.16 1.59
N VAL A 116 5.07 -2.75 0.66
CA VAL A 116 4.31 -3.71 -0.16
C VAL A 116 5.28 -4.46 -1.10
N LYS A 117 5.38 -5.78 -0.92
CA LYS A 117 6.26 -6.66 -1.71
C LYS A 117 5.71 -6.89 -3.13
N CYS A 118 6.60 -7.20 -4.07
CA CYS A 118 6.20 -7.66 -5.40
C CYS A 118 5.62 -9.06 -5.27
N HIS A 119 4.30 -9.18 -5.39
CA HIS A 119 3.65 -10.48 -5.58
C HIS A 119 3.73 -10.89 -7.06
N SER A 120 3.39 -12.14 -7.39
CA SER A 120 3.40 -12.69 -8.75
C SER A 120 2.66 -11.81 -9.77
N GLU A 121 1.60 -11.14 -9.33
CA GLU A 121 0.73 -10.31 -10.18
C GLU A 121 1.32 -8.91 -10.49
N TRP A 122 2.41 -8.51 -9.83
CA TRP A 122 2.91 -7.13 -9.92
C TRP A 122 3.71 -6.88 -11.20
N GLN A 123 3.09 -6.14 -12.13
CA GLN A 123 3.68 -5.77 -13.42
C GLN A 123 4.36 -4.38 -13.41
N GLY A 124 4.11 -3.58 -12.37
CA GLY A 124 4.66 -2.23 -12.27
C GLY A 124 6.15 -2.18 -11.89
N GLN A 125 6.64 -0.97 -11.68
CA GLN A 125 8.03 -0.77 -11.30
C GLN A 125 8.36 -1.46 -9.98
N ARG A 126 9.62 -1.87 -9.82
CA ARG A 126 10.09 -2.52 -8.61
C ARG A 126 11.44 -1.98 -8.15
N VAL A 127 11.67 -2.10 -6.85
CA VAL A 127 12.98 -1.89 -6.23
C VAL A 127 13.35 -3.13 -5.43
N TYR A 128 14.64 -3.43 -5.35
CA TYR A 128 15.12 -4.48 -4.48
C TYR A 128 15.77 -3.86 -3.24
N HIS A 129 15.37 -4.34 -2.08
CA HIS A 129 15.85 -3.88 -0.78
C HIS A 129 16.01 -5.09 0.14
N ASP A 130 16.98 -5.03 1.04
CA ASP A 130 17.21 -6.09 2.03
C ASP A 130 16.39 -5.73 3.28
N ASP A 131 15.34 -6.50 3.58
CA ASP A 131 14.46 -6.28 4.74
C ASP A 131 14.44 -7.52 5.65
N ASP A 132 13.56 -8.49 5.39
CA ASP A 132 13.57 -9.79 6.06
C ASP A 132 14.63 -10.72 5.45
N HIS A 133 14.77 -10.65 4.12
CA HIS A 133 15.70 -11.45 3.33
C HIS A 133 16.48 -10.58 2.34
N LYS A 134 17.64 -11.08 1.94
CA LYS A 134 18.48 -10.39 0.95
C LYS A 134 17.79 -10.36 -0.41
N GLY A 135 17.68 -9.17 -0.99
CA GLY A 135 17.19 -8.94 -2.33
C GLY A 135 15.69 -9.14 -2.48
N GLU A 136 14.90 -8.84 -1.45
CA GLU A 136 13.45 -8.84 -1.55
C GLU A 136 12.97 -7.79 -2.54
N CYS A 137 11.89 -8.12 -3.25
CA CYS A 137 11.29 -7.25 -4.24
C CYS A 137 10.16 -6.45 -3.60
N PHE A 138 10.21 -5.13 -3.78
CA PHE A 138 9.18 -4.20 -3.35
C PHE A 138 8.62 -3.44 -4.55
N ARG A 139 7.31 -3.18 -4.49
CA ARG A 139 6.63 -2.34 -5.48
C ARG A 139 7.23 -0.94 -5.42
N LYS A 140 7.33 -0.30 -6.58
CA LYS A 140 7.75 1.10 -6.73
C LYS A 140 6.63 1.89 -7.37
N TYR A 141 6.37 3.06 -6.81
CA TYR A 141 5.31 3.96 -7.22
C TYR A 141 5.86 5.30 -7.69
N GLN A 142 5.13 5.92 -8.62
CA GLN A 142 5.37 7.29 -9.05
C GLN A 142 4.95 8.30 -7.96
N TYR A 143 3.85 8.01 -7.25
CA TYR A 143 3.33 8.86 -6.17
C TYR A 143 3.20 8.09 -4.86
N VAL A 144 3.38 8.80 -3.74
CA VAL A 144 3.21 8.19 -2.41
C VAL A 144 1.76 7.77 -2.19
N GLU A 145 0.81 8.58 -2.65
CA GLU A 145 -0.62 8.33 -2.57
C GLU A 145 -1.03 7.03 -3.29
N SER A 146 -0.31 6.64 -4.35
CA SER A 146 -0.49 5.34 -4.99
C SER A 146 -0.14 4.18 -4.06
N SER A 147 0.88 4.33 -3.22
CA SER A 147 1.21 3.34 -2.19
C SER A 147 0.15 3.26 -1.08
N TYR A 148 -0.55 4.37 -0.78
CA TYR A 148 -1.68 4.38 0.15
C TYR A 148 -2.86 3.60 -0.43
N GLY A 149 -3.23 3.88 -1.69
CA GLY A 149 -4.27 3.14 -2.38
C GLY A 149 -3.96 1.65 -2.50
N ASP A 150 -2.72 1.30 -2.86
CA ASP A 150 -2.30 -0.10 -2.98
C ASP A 150 -2.28 -0.83 -1.63
N HIS A 151 -1.90 -0.13 -0.55
CA HIS A 151 -2.00 -0.67 0.80
C HIS A 151 -3.47 -0.92 1.21
N SER A 152 -4.38 0.02 0.92
CA SER A 152 -5.81 -0.16 1.18
C SER A 152 -6.38 -1.34 0.39
N ALA A 153 -6.02 -1.45 -0.90
CA ALA A 153 -6.36 -2.59 -1.74
C ALA A 153 -5.80 -3.91 -1.17
N PHE A 154 -4.55 -3.92 -0.70
CA PHE A 154 -3.90 -5.07 -0.10
C PHE A 154 -4.68 -5.59 1.13
N LEU A 155 -5.17 -4.69 1.99
CA LEU A 155 -5.96 -5.06 3.17
C LEU A 155 -7.39 -5.49 2.81
N THR A 156 -8.04 -4.84 1.84
CA THR A 156 -9.43 -5.14 1.46
C THR A 156 -9.56 -6.43 0.64
N GLN A 157 -8.63 -6.71 -0.26
CA GLN A 157 -8.76 -7.82 -1.22
C GLN A 157 -8.34 -9.17 -0.64
N ARG A 158 -7.61 -9.21 0.48
CA ARG A 158 -7.08 -10.47 1.04
C ARG A 158 -7.97 -10.99 2.16
N ARG A 159 -8.51 -12.20 1.95
CA ARG A 159 -9.39 -12.92 2.90
C ARG A 159 -8.89 -12.94 4.34
N ARG A 160 -7.58 -13.04 4.57
CA ARG A 160 -6.97 -13.06 5.92
C ARG A 160 -7.27 -11.80 6.74
N TYR A 161 -7.55 -10.66 6.09
CA TYR A 161 -7.88 -9.39 6.74
C TYR A 161 -9.39 -9.12 6.80
N ALA A 162 -10.23 -9.90 6.12
CA ALA A 162 -11.66 -9.61 5.97
C ALA A 162 -12.38 -9.41 7.32
N PHE A 163 -11.98 -10.14 8.37
CA PHE A 163 -12.58 -10.01 9.69
C PHE A 163 -12.34 -8.65 10.37
N LEU A 164 -11.28 -7.91 9.97
CA LEU A 164 -10.98 -6.58 10.52
C LEU A 164 -12.12 -5.60 10.27
N PHE A 165 -12.78 -5.75 9.14
CA PHE A 165 -13.82 -4.84 8.70
C PHE A 165 -15.18 -5.09 9.34
N ASN A 166 -15.29 -6.12 10.18
CA ASN A 166 -16.40 -6.30 11.11
C ASN A 166 -16.22 -5.45 12.39
N TYR A 167 -15.03 -4.90 12.61
CA TYR A 167 -14.80 -3.96 13.71
C TYR A 167 -15.42 -2.60 13.37
N ARG A 168 -15.72 -1.84 14.43
CA ARG A 168 -16.16 -0.47 14.27
C ARG A 168 -15.06 0.37 13.64
N SER A 169 -15.44 1.38 12.87
CA SER A 169 -14.50 2.28 12.19
C SER A 169 -13.66 3.15 13.15
N ASP A 170 -14.07 3.24 14.41
CA ASP A 170 -13.35 3.94 15.48
C ASP A 170 -12.52 3.00 16.39
N ASP A 171 -12.57 1.68 16.18
CA ASP A 171 -11.84 0.70 17.01
C ASP A 171 -10.42 0.44 16.49
N TYR A 172 -9.59 1.48 16.47
CA TYR A 172 -8.19 1.35 16.06
C TYR A 172 -7.40 0.37 16.94
N LYS A 173 -7.80 0.16 18.21
CA LYS A 173 -7.15 -0.81 19.11
C LYS A 173 -7.44 -2.25 18.66
N GLY A 174 -8.68 -2.55 18.30
CA GLY A 174 -9.08 -3.82 17.70
C GLY A 174 -8.40 -4.06 16.36
N TRP A 175 -8.37 -3.04 15.49
CA TRP A 175 -7.65 -3.08 14.23
C TRP A 175 -6.16 -3.38 14.39
N ALA A 176 -5.44 -2.67 15.26
CA ALA A 176 -4.01 -2.88 15.48
C ALA A 176 -3.70 -4.32 15.94
N ARG A 177 -4.50 -4.86 16.86
CA ARG A 177 -4.35 -6.26 17.32
C ARG A 177 -4.73 -7.26 16.23
N GLY A 178 -5.80 -6.95 15.49
CA GLY A 178 -6.30 -7.76 14.39
C GLY A 178 -5.31 -7.84 13.24
N LEU A 179 -4.62 -6.75 12.88
CA LEU A 179 -3.60 -6.74 11.84
C LEU A 179 -2.47 -7.73 12.16
N ARG A 180 -1.98 -7.74 13.39
CA ARG A 180 -1.00 -8.74 13.84
C ARG A 180 -1.59 -10.15 13.82
N LYS A 181 -2.83 -10.33 14.33
CA LYS A 181 -3.51 -11.65 14.32
C LYS A 181 -3.69 -12.19 12.90
N ALA A 182 -4.02 -11.30 11.96
CA ALA A 182 -4.13 -11.61 10.55
C ALA A 182 -2.77 -11.91 9.94
N GLY A 183 -1.66 -11.53 10.57
CA GLY A 183 -0.27 -11.76 10.18
C GLY A 183 0.28 -10.73 9.21
N TYR A 184 -0.11 -9.46 9.39
CA TYR A 184 0.51 -8.31 8.73
C TYR A 184 1.97 -8.12 9.18
N ALA A 185 2.23 -8.29 10.49
CA ALA A 185 3.55 -8.18 11.09
C ALA A 185 3.81 -9.36 12.05
N THR A 186 5.06 -9.81 12.09
CA THR A 186 5.52 -10.87 13.01
C THR A 186 5.84 -10.34 14.41
N ASP A 187 6.16 -9.04 14.52
CA ASP A 187 6.49 -8.39 15.79
C ASP A 187 5.31 -8.41 16.78
N LYS A 188 5.51 -9.03 17.95
CA LYS A 188 4.52 -9.09 19.03
C LYS A 188 4.11 -7.70 19.54
N LYS A 189 5.03 -6.73 19.51
CA LYS A 189 4.83 -5.33 19.95
C LYS A 189 4.17 -4.46 18.88
N TYR A 190 3.99 -4.96 17.65
CA TYR A 190 3.41 -4.19 16.55
C TYR A 190 2.10 -3.47 16.90
N PRO A 191 1.09 -4.13 17.53
CA PRO A 191 -0.14 -3.44 17.90
C PRO A 191 0.09 -2.28 18.86
N ASN A 192 0.98 -2.45 19.84
CA ASN A 192 1.28 -1.42 20.83
C ASN A 192 2.03 -0.24 20.21
N LYS A 193 2.89 -0.49 19.21
CA LYS A 193 3.56 0.58 18.45
C LYS A 193 2.54 1.43 17.69
N LEU A 194 1.59 0.79 17.00
CA LEU A 194 0.52 1.52 16.29
C LEU A 194 -0.37 2.30 17.27
N ILE A 195 -0.87 1.63 18.32
CA ILE A 195 -1.72 2.29 19.34
C ILE A 195 -1.01 3.48 19.95
N LYS A 196 0.29 3.34 20.30
CA LYS A 196 1.08 4.44 20.84
C LYS A 196 1.18 5.62 19.87
N ILE A 197 1.46 5.38 18.59
CA ILE A 197 1.49 6.44 17.57
C ILE A 197 0.12 7.12 17.47
N ILE A 198 -0.97 6.36 17.44
CA ILE A 198 -2.34 6.87 17.34
C ILE A 198 -2.71 7.71 18.56
N GLU A 199 -2.32 7.31 19.76
CA GLU A 199 -2.62 8.01 21.00
C GLU A 199 -1.74 9.26 21.16
N ASP A 200 -0.41 9.14 21.00
CA ASP A 200 0.55 10.24 21.14
C ASP A 200 0.24 11.41 20.18
N TYR A 201 -0.16 11.10 18.94
CA TYR A 201 -0.50 12.09 17.91
C TYR A 201 -2.00 12.27 17.71
N ARG A 202 -2.84 11.65 18.55
CA ARG A 202 -4.30 11.71 18.49
C ARG A 202 -4.88 11.44 17.08
N LEU A 203 -4.31 10.49 16.35
CA LEU A 203 -4.69 10.22 14.96
C LEU A 203 -6.14 9.73 14.84
N HIS A 204 -6.71 9.18 15.91
CA HIS A 204 -8.12 8.76 15.98
C HIS A 204 -9.11 9.94 15.82
N GLU A 205 -8.65 11.19 15.91
CA GLU A 205 -9.49 12.35 15.56
C GLU A 205 -9.79 12.42 14.06
N PHE A 206 -8.92 11.89 13.19
CA PHE A 206 -9.15 11.82 11.75
C PHE A 206 -10.23 10.78 11.41
N ASP A 207 -10.45 9.77 12.25
CA ASP A 207 -11.48 8.75 12.06
C ASP A 207 -12.92 9.33 12.14
N LYS A 208 -13.05 10.52 12.74
CA LYS A 208 -14.33 11.21 12.95
C LYS A 208 -14.68 12.16 11.80
N ILE A 209 -13.77 12.37 10.86
CA ILE A 209 -14.01 13.28 9.74
C ILE A 209 -15.10 12.68 8.86
N LYS A 210 -16.11 13.48 8.53
CA LYS A 210 -17.20 13.09 7.65
C LYS A 210 -16.78 13.28 6.20
N SER A 211 -17.35 12.48 5.29
CA SER A 211 -17.07 12.57 3.86
C SER A 211 -17.51 13.89 3.21
N ASN A 212 -18.23 14.76 3.91
CA ASN A 212 -18.88 15.97 3.40
C ASN A 212 -17.92 17.04 2.80
N GLY A 213 -16.61 16.80 2.78
CA GLY A 213 -15.60 17.64 2.13
C GLY A 213 -15.00 17.05 0.85
N PHE A 214 -15.30 15.80 0.50
CA PHE A 214 -14.81 15.15 -0.73
C PHE A 214 -15.84 15.26 -1.85
N ASN A 215 -16.23 16.49 -2.22
CA ASN A 215 -16.90 16.71 -3.50
C ASN A 215 -15.84 16.51 -4.60
N VAL A 216 -15.64 15.26 -5.02
CA VAL A 216 -15.24 15.00 -6.40
C VAL A 216 -16.37 15.59 -7.24
N ASP A 217 -16.06 16.50 -8.17
CA ASP A 217 -17.02 17.28 -8.94
C ASP A 217 -18.21 16.43 -9.43
N HIS A 218 -19.33 16.49 -8.68
CA HIS A 218 -20.55 15.71 -8.90
C HIS A 218 -21.43 16.31 -10.01
N LYS A 219 -20.85 17.03 -10.96
CA LYS A 219 -21.56 17.48 -12.17
C LYS A 219 -21.82 16.30 -13.10
N ASN A 220 -22.72 15.40 -12.69
CA ASN A 220 -23.67 14.65 -13.52
C ASN A 220 -24.28 13.42 -12.80
N THR A 221 -24.61 13.49 -11.50
CA THR A 221 -25.55 12.48 -10.96
C THR A 221 -26.41 13.07 -9.84
N LYS A 222 -27.64 13.45 -10.18
CA LYS A 222 -28.72 13.54 -9.20
C LYS A 222 -29.03 12.12 -8.72
N VAL A 223 -28.54 11.75 -7.56
CA VAL A 223 -29.10 10.61 -6.80
C VAL A 223 -29.98 11.19 -5.71
N VAL A 224 -31.29 11.15 -5.96
CA VAL A 224 -32.31 11.36 -4.93
C VAL A 224 -32.32 10.09 -4.08
N ILE A 225 -31.85 10.18 -2.82
CA ILE A 225 -32.09 9.14 -1.83
C ILE A 225 -33.33 9.54 -1.05
N GLU A 226 -34.47 8.97 -1.41
CA GLU A 226 -35.62 8.92 -0.52
C GLU A 226 -35.33 7.90 0.58
N ASP A 227 -35.30 8.39 1.82
CA ASP A 227 -35.29 7.59 3.03
C ASP A 227 -36.64 6.88 3.17
N LYS A 228 -36.68 5.58 2.88
CA LYS A 228 -37.69 4.67 3.41
C LYS A 228 -36.97 3.47 4.01
N GLY A 229 -36.98 3.45 5.34
CA GLY A 229 -36.30 2.47 6.16
C GLY A 229 -36.58 1.02 5.77
N LEU A 230 -35.50 0.24 5.74
CA LEU A 230 -35.49 -1.14 6.25
C LEU A 230 -34.04 -1.53 6.54
N GLN A 231 -33.69 -1.54 7.84
CA GLN A 231 -32.42 -2.09 8.31
C GLN A 231 -32.40 -3.60 8.07
N LYS A 232 -31.87 -4.02 6.92
CA LYS A 232 -31.42 -5.40 6.72
C LYS A 232 -29.91 -5.39 6.82
N THR A 233 -29.38 -6.09 7.82
CA THR A 233 -27.96 -6.42 8.02
C THR A 233 -27.47 -7.20 6.81
N ILE A 234 -27.14 -6.49 5.74
CA ILE A 234 -26.56 -7.06 4.56
C ILE A 234 -25.06 -7.04 4.78
N SER A 235 -24.45 -8.22 4.76
CA SER A 235 -23.01 -8.41 4.81
C SER A 235 -22.30 -7.35 3.97
N LYS A 236 -21.45 -6.56 4.62
CA LYS A 236 -20.68 -5.46 4.02
C LYS A 236 -19.74 -5.93 2.90
N TYR A 237 -19.44 -7.22 2.91
CA TYR A 237 -18.65 -7.92 1.93
C TYR A 237 -19.50 -8.89 1.13
N TYR A 238 -19.17 -8.98 -0.15
CA TYR A 238 -19.65 -10.02 -1.03
C TYR A 238 -18.48 -10.80 -1.60
N GLU A 239 -18.45 -12.10 -1.32
CA GLU A 239 -17.54 -13.02 -2.00
C GLU A 239 -18.07 -13.29 -3.41
N VAL A 240 -17.28 -12.91 -4.41
CA VAL A 240 -17.55 -13.15 -5.82
C VAL A 240 -17.69 -14.65 -6.06
N LYS A 241 -18.84 -15.06 -6.58
CA LYS A 241 -19.18 -16.44 -6.91
C LYS A 241 -18.99 -16.68 -8.40
N LYS A 242 -18.95 -17.95 -8.77
CA LYS A 242 -18.93 -18.36 -10.17
C LYS A 242 -20.14 -17.77 -10.90
N GLY A 243 -19.88 -17.03 -11.98
CA GLY A 243 -20.91 -16.39 -12.81
C GLY A 243 -21.21 -14.94 -12.43
N ASP A 244 -20.63 -14.41 -11.36
CA ASP A 244 -20.80 -13.01 -11.01
C ASP A 244 -20.01 -12.09 -11.97
N THR A 245 -20.61 -10.94 -12.25
CA THR A 245 -20.00 -9.77 -12.88
C THR A 245 -20.19 -8.56 -11.96
N LEU A 246 -19.37 -7.51 -12.10
CA LEU A 246 -19.61 -6.26 -11.36
C LEU A 246 -21.02 -5.71 -11.59
N TYR A 247 -21.57 -5.89 -12.78
CA TYR A 247 -22.95 -5.50 -13.09
C TYR A 247 -23.97 -6.30 -12.27
N SER A 248 -23.85 -7.62 -12.22
CA SER A 248 -24.77 -8.46 -11.43
C SER A 248 -24.68 -8.15 -9.93
N ILE A 249 -23.48 -7.85 -9.44
CA ILE A 249 -23.23 -7.49 -8.05
C ILE A 249 -23.79 -6.09 -7.76
N SER A 250 -23.58 -5.12 -8.64
CA SER A 250 -24.08 -3.76 -8.45
C SER A 250 -25.60 -3.73 -8.34
N ARG A 251 -26.29 -4.47 -9.21
CA ARG A 251 -27.75 -4.68 -9.15
C ARG A 251 -28.19 -5.34 -7.85
N LYS A 252 -27.47 -6.36 -7.39
CA LYS A 252 -27.78 -7.10 -6.16
C LYS A 252 -27.69 -6.22 -4.91
N PHE A 253 -26.76 -5.27 -4.89
CA PHE A 253 -26.51 -4.40 -3.74
C PHE A 253 -27.04 -2.98 -3.90
N ASN A 254 -27.79 -2.72 -4.97
CA ASN A 254 -28.35 -1.40 -5.31
C ASN A 254 -27.28 -0.29 -5.32
N THR A 255 -26.18 -0.55 -6.02
CA THR A 255 -25.07 0.39 -6.24
C THR A 255 -24.73 0.43 -7.74
N SER A 256 -23.78 1.27 -8.16
CA SER A 256 -23.29 1.29 -9.55
C SER A 256 -22.03 0.45 -9.73
N VAL A 257 -21.71 0.09 -10.97
CA VAL A 257 -20.44 -0.59 -11.28
C VAL A 257 -19.28 0.36 -10.97
N GLU A 258 -19.44 1.64 -11.26
CA GLU A 258 -18.45 2.68 -11.00
C GLU A 258 -18.14 2.79 -9.51
N VAL A 259 -19.18 2.82 -8.65
CA VAL A 259 -19.00 2.86 -7.19
C VAL A 259 -18.36 1.57 -6.71
N LEU A 260 -18.79 0.39 -7.19
CA LEU A 260 -18.14 -0.88 -6.84
C LEU A 260 -16.66 -0.88 -7.23
N LYS A 261 -16.32 -0.35 -8.40
CA LYS A 261 -14.93 -0.25 -8.85
C LYS A 261 -14.13 0.67 -7.95
N GLU A 262 -14.67 1.85 -7.66
CA GLU A 262 -14.02 2.86 -6.84
C GLU A 262 -13.70 2.35 -5.43
N ILE A 263 -14.71 1.82 -4.71
CA ILE A 263 -14.53 1.35 -3.32
C ILE A 263 -13.67 0.09 -3.22
N ASN A 264 -13.53 -0.67 -4.31
CA ASN A 264 -12.69 -1.86 -4.38
C ASN A 264 -11.34 -1.63 -5.09
N GLY A 265 -11.05 -0.40 -5.50
CA GLY A 265 -9.82 -0.05 -6.24
C GLY A 265 -9.68 -0.78 -7.57
N LEU A 266 -10.77 -1.12 -8.25
CA LEU A 266 -10.77 -1.83 -9.53
C LEU A 266 -10.59 -0.83 -10.68
N THR A 267 -9.60 -1.05 -11.53
CA THR A 267 -9.36 -0.24 -12.73
C THR A 267 -10.23 -0.67 -13.90
N ASP A 268 -10.61 -1.95 -13.94
CA ASP A 268 -11.44 -2.55 -14.98
C ASP A 268 -12.64 -3.31 -14.38
N ASN A 269 -13.32 -4.12 -15.19
CA ASN A 269 -14.47 -4.92 -14.75
C ASN A 269 -14.09 -6.34 -14.34
N THR A 270 -12.80 -6.64 -14.26
CA THR A 270 -12.28 -7.98 -13.98
C THR A 270 -12.42 -8.26 -12.49
N ILE A 271 -13.08 -9.37 -12.17
CA ILE A 271 -13.22 -9.88 -10.81
C ILE A 271 -12.97 -11.39 -10.79
N SER A 272 -12.35 -11.87 -9.71
CA SER A 272 -11.99 -13.27 -9.54
C SER A 272 -12.94 -13.98 -8.59
N ILE A 273 -13.25 -15.25 -8.87
CA ILE A 273 -14.02 -16.08 -7.93
C ILE A 273 -13.30 -16.14 -6.58
N GLY A 274 -14.05 -15.95 -5.49
CA GLY A 274 -13.51 -15.85 -4.12
C GLY A 274 -13.01 -14.45 -3.73
N GLN A 275 -12.94 -13.50 -4.67
CA GLN A 275 -12.61 -12.11 -4.36
C GLN A 275 -13.69 -11.52 -3.46
N HIS A 276 -13.27 -10.84 -2.40
CA HIS A 276 -14.21 -10.13 -1.53
C HIS A 276 -14.34 -8.70 -2.01
N LEU A 277 -15.56 -8.30 -2.33
CA LEU A 277 -15.89 -6.93 -2.72
C LEU A 277 -16.66 -6.24 -1.60
N LEU A 278 -16.24 -5.01 -1.29
CA LEU A 278 -17.08 -4.02 -0.64
C LEU A 278 -18.29 -3.76 -1.54
N THR A 279 -19.48 -3.72 -0.94
CA THR A 279 -20.73 -3.52 -1.69
C THR A 279 -21.43 -2.20 -1.38
N ARG A 280 -20.97 -1.47 -0.34
CA ARG A 280 -21.48 -0.18 0.17
C ARG A 280 -20.63 0.32 1.35
#